data_AF-A0A831PG26-F1
#
_entry.id   AF-A0A831PG26-F1
#
_cell.length_a   1.000
_cell.length_b   1.000
_cell.length_c   1.000
_cell.angle_alpha   90.00
_cell.angle_beta   90.00
_cell.angle_gamma   90.00
#
_symmetry.space_group_name_H-M   'P 1'
#
loop_
_entity.id
_entity.type
_entity.pdbx_description
1 polymer ?
#
loop_
_entity_poly.entity_id
_entity_poly.type
_entity_poly.pdbx_seq_one_letter_code
_entity_poly.pdbx_strand_id
1 'polypeptide(L)'
;MSDFERDIVHCLNAFFEDAGVGGFAYRLKQARFNTQYVDVIVDSLDPRYYLAIECKSLKGNKIYFSQHFHKDKNGLHQVDSITEFLARTGRRGYLAVEFRGGSGRPNEAFLLPWQAITAGFASCPGIGKEQFEEGIRLVRSKSGYTLPEL
;
A
#
# COMPACT_ATOMS: atom_id res chain seq x y z
N MET A 1 12.98 14.30 2.52
CA MET A 1 12.50 12.90 2.30
C MET A 1 11.01 13.01 2.06
N SER A 2 10.53 12.63 0.88
CA SER A 2 9.08 12.52 0.69
C SER A 2 8.57 11.37 1.55
N ASP A 3 7.42 11.60 2.15
CA ASP A 3 6.71 10.64 2.98
C ASP A 3 5.89 9.78 2.01
N PHE A 4 6.30 8.52 1.77
CA PHE A 4 5.70 7.69 0.73
C PHE A 4 4.18 7.56 0.88
N GLU A 5 3.66 7.52 2.11
CA GLU A 5 2.22 7.54 2.38
C GLU A 5 1.54 8.82 1.85
N ARG A 6 2.22 9.96 1.97
CA ARG A 6 1.74 11.24 1.44
C ARG A 6 1.75 11.24 -0.09
N ASP A 7 2.80 10.68 -0.69
CA ASP A 7 2.89 10.53 -2.15
C ASP A 7 1.75 9.64 -2.67
N ILE A 8 1.41 8.55 -1.95
CA ILE A 8 0.26 7.68 -2.28
C ILE A 8 -1.07 8.43 -2.16
N VAL A 9 -1.28 9.21 -1.09
CA VAL A 9 -2.51 10.02 -0.95
C VAL A 9 -2.65 11.04 -2.08
N HIS A 10 -1.59 11.76 -2.42
CA HIS A 10 -1.63 12.72 -3.54
C HIS A 10 -1.87 12.03 -4.88
N CYS A 11 -1.22 10.88 -5.10
CA CYS A 11 -1.38 10.05 -6.29
C CYS A 11 -2.85 9.62 -6.50
N LEU A 12 -3.50 9.11 -5.44
CA LEU A 12 -4.89 8.65 -5.49
C LEU A 12 -5.89 9.80 -5.67
N ASN A 13 -5.70 10.91 -4.94
CA ASN A 13 -6.60 12.06 -5.07
C ASN A 13 -6.50 12.73 -6.45
N ALA A 14 -5.30 12.82 -7.01
CA ALA A 14 -5.12 13.30 -8.38
C ALA A 14 -5.81 12.37 -9.39
N PHE A 15 -5.70 11.05 -9.21
CA PHE A 15 -6.43 10.08 -10.04
C PHE A 15 -7.95 10.30 -10.00
N PHE A 16 -8.54 10.50 -8.81
CA PHE A 16 -9.98 10.74 -8.70
C PHE A 16 -10.42 12.04 -9.36
N GLU A 17 -9.63 13.11 -9.19
CA GLU A 17 -9.88 14.41 -9.83
C GLU A 17 -9.80 14.30 -11.35
N ASP A 18 -8.73 13.71 -11.88
CA ASP A 18 -8.50 13.56 -13.32
C ASP A 18 -9.55 12.64 -13.98
N ALA A 19 -9.97 11.58 -13.29
CA ALA A 19 -10.98 10.64 -13.78
C ALA A 19 -12.43 11.12 -13.62
N GLY A 20 -12.67 12.22 -12.89
CA GLY A 20 -14.02 12.70 -12.57
C GLY A 20 -14.81 11.71 -11.69
N VAL A 21 -14.12 10.93 -10.87
CA VAL A 21 -14.70 9.89 -10.01
C VAL A 21 -14.77 10.39 -8.57
N GLY A 22 -15.89 10.15 -7.89
CA GLY A 22 -16.00 10.44 -6.47
C GLY A 22 -15.13 9.52 -5.62
N GLY A 23 -14.07 10.05 -5.00
CA GLY A 23 -13.20 9.32 -4.09
C GLY A 23 -12.33 10.28 -3.29
N PHE A 24 -11.95 9.90 -2.07
CA PHE A 24 -11.04 10.69 -1.25
C PHE A 24 -10.09 9.81 -0.45
N ALA A 25 -8.80 9.97 -0.70
CA ALA A 25 -7.71 9.29 0.00
C ALA A 25 -7.17 10.16 1.15
N TYR A 26 -6.94 9.54 2.30
CA TYR A 26 -6.34 10.21 3.45
C TYR A 26 -5.53 9.23 4.31
N ARG A 27 -4.52 9.78 5.01
CA ARG A 27 -3.69 9.01 5.94
C ARG A 27 -4.42 8.81 7.27
N LEU A 28 -4.33 7.62 7.82
CA LEU A 28 -4.67 7.41 9.23
C LEU A 28 -3.47 7.90 10.06
N LYS A 29 -3.70 8.87 10.94
CA LYS A 29 -2.66 9.30 11.88
C LYS A 29 -2.65 8.35 13.07
N GLN A 30 -1.51 7.76 13.36
CA GLN A 30 -1.31 6.98 14.57
C GLN A 30 -1.51 7.88 15.79
N ALA A 31 -2.63 7.71 16.51
CA ALA A 31 -2.76 8.23 17.85
C ALA A 31 -2.07 7.26 18.82
N ARG A 32 -1.36 7.80 19.80
CA ARG A 32 -0.84 7.01 20.93
C ARG A 32 -2.06 6.27 21.50
N PHE A 33 -2.03 4.93 21.51
CA PHE A 33 -3.08 4.01 21.98
C PHE A 33 -4.16 3.52 20.99
N ASN A 34 -4.16 3.95 19.72
CA ASN A 34 -5.05 3.35 18.71
C ASN A 34 -4.33 2.35 17.83
N THR A 35 -4.97 1.19 17.58
CA THR A 35 -4.54 0.25 16.55
C THR A 35 -4.79 0.87 15.19
N GLN A 36 -3.72 1.20 14.49
CA GLN A 36 -3.79 1.56 13.07
C GLN A 36 -3.67 0.28 12.26
N TYR A 37 -4.73 -0.04 11.50
CA TYR A 37 -4.72 -1.24 10.66
C TYR A 37 -3.89 -1.01 9.39
N VAL A 38 -4.06 0.12 8.72
CA VAL A 38 -3.37 0.48 7.48
C VAL A 38 -2.94 1.95 7.47
N ASP A 39 -2.03 2.31 6.56
CA ASP A 39 -1.50 3.68 6.44
C ASP A 39 -2.47 4.65 5.76
N VAL A 40 -3.14 4.21 4.70
CA VAL A 40 -4.03 5.05 3.86
C VAL A 40 -5.40 4.39 3.71
N ILE A 41 -6.45 5.20 3.82
CA ILE A 41 -7.83 4.81 3.53
C ILE A 41 -8.31 5.62 2.32
N VAL A 42 -9.15 4.99 1.50
CA VAL A 42 -9.88 5.67 0.43
C VAL A 42 -11.37 5.44 0.62
N ASP A 43 -12.12 6.53 0.72
CA ASP A 43 -13.58 6.48 0.74
C ASP A 43 -14.14 6.83 -0.63
N SER A 44 -15.03 5.98 -1.12
CA SER A 44 -15.80 6.16 -2.35
C SER A 44 -17.10 5.38 -2.23
N LEU A 45 -18.16 5.91 -2.85
CA LEU A 45 -19.41 5.16 -3.02
C LEU A 45 -19.30 4.10 -4.12
N ASP A 46 -18.30 4.19 -5.00
CA ASP A 46 -17.98 3.14 -5.95
C ASP A 46 -17.17 2.05 -5.23
N PRO A 47 -17.68 0.80 -5.13
CA PRO A 47 -17.00 -0.29 -4.44
C PRO A 47 -15.62 -0.60 -5.02
N ARG A 48 -15.35 -0.23 -6.28
CA ARG A 48 -14.03 -0.38 -6.90
C ARG A 48 -12.96 0.45 -6.18
N TYR A 49 -13.36 1.57 -5.57
CA TYR A 49 -12.48 2.55 -4.93
C TYR A 49 -12.70 2.68 -3.41
N TYR A 50 -13.42 1.73 -2.81
CA TYR A 50 -13.53 1.62 -1.36
C TYR A 50 -12.32 0.83 -0.81
N LEU A 51 -11.21 1.54 -0.53
CA LEU A 51 -9.88 0.92 -0.38
C LEU A 51 -9.29 1.06 1.03
N ALA A 52 -8.35 0.16 1.32
CA ALA A 52 -7.41 0.24 2.43
C ALA A 52 -6.01 -0.15 1.95
N ILE A 53 -5.01 0.68 2.25
CA ILE A 53 -3.68 0.59 1.65
C ILE A 53 -2.61 0.67 2.74
N GLU A 54 -1.80 -0.39 2.84
CA GLU A 54 -0.57 -0.41 3.63
C GLU A 54 0.60 0.07 2.75
N CYS A 55 1.50 0.89 3.28
CA CYS A 55 2.63 1.47 2.54
C CYS A 55 3.96 0.94 3.09
N LYS A 56 4.88 0.51 2.21
CA LYS A 56 6.27 0.19 2.57
C LYS A 56 7.24 0.87 1.62
N SER A 57 8.31 1.47 2.15
CA SER A 57 9.42 2.00 1.34
C SER A 57 10.75 1.43 1.81
N LEU A 58 11.41 0.65 0.95
CA LEU A 58 12.61 -0.11 1.32
C LEU A 58 13.72 0.03 0.29
N LYS A 59 14.95 -0.26 0.73
CA LYS A 59 16.08 -0.53 -0.17
C LYS A 59 16.11 -2.03 -0.44
N GLY A 60 16.41 -2.42 -1.67
CA GLY A 60 16.42 -3.81 -2.11
C GLY A 60 15.27 -4.12 -3.06
N ASN A 61 15.07 -5.41 -3.34
CA ASN A 61 14.12 -5.91 -4.34
C ASN A 61 13.16 -6.97 -3.76
N LYS A 62 13.03 -7.06 -2.42
CA LYS A 62 12.18 -8.06 -1.79
C LYS A 62 11.63 -7.57 -0.45
N ILE A 63 10.33 -7.70 -0.28
CA ILE A 63 9.63 -7.47 0.97
C ILE A 63 9.63 -8.79 1.76
N TYR A 64 10.39 -8.85 2.86
CA TYR A 64 10.33 -9.94 3.83
C TYR A 64 9.22 -9.73 4.86
N PHE A 65 8.40 -10.74 5.10
CA PHE A 65 7.30 -10.67 6.08
C PHE A 65 7.81 -10.44 7.50
N SER A 66 8.89 -11.12 7.89
CA SER A 66 9.47 -10.99 9.23
C SER A 66 10.18 -9.65 9.50
N GLN A 67 10.52 -8.88 8.46
CA GLN A 67 11.30 -7.65 8.60
C GLN A 67 10.47 -6.39 8.37
N HIS A 68 9.55 -6.43 7.40
CA HIS A 68 8.83 -5.24 6.95
C HIS A 68 7.42 -5.15 7.53
N PHE A 69 6.93 -6.23 8.14
CA PHE A 69 5.66 -6.26 8.87
C PHE A 69 5.95 -6.45 10.35
N HIS A 70 5.17 -5.78 11.18
CA HIS A 70 5.32 -5.85 12.62
C HIS A 70 4.41 -6.92 13.21
N LYS A 71 4.68 -7.28 14.47
CA LYS A 71 3.73 -8.00 15.32
C LYS A 71 3.22 -7.05 16.39
N ASP A 72 1.96 -7.17 16.76
CA ASP A 72 1.41 -6.41 17.87
C ASP A 72 1.95 -6.95 19.22
N LYS A 73 1.51 -6.32 20.32
CA LYS A 73 1.90 -6.72 21.69
C LYS A 73 1.46 -8.14 22.08
N ASN A 74 0.50 -8.73 21.36
CA ASN A 74 -0.02 -10.08 21.58
C ASN A 74 0.63 -11.09 20.63
N GLY A 75 1.56 -10.66 19.76
CA GLY A 75 2.22 -11.50 18.78
C GLY A 75 1.43 -11.71 17.48
N LEU A 76 0.28 -11.04 17.31
CA LEU A 76 -0.50 -11.11 16.07
C LEU A 76 0.25 -10.38 14.95
N HIS A 77 0.40 -11.05 13.80
CA HIS A 77 1.15 -10.49 12.68
C HIS A 77 0.33 -9.42 11.95
N GLN A 78 0.97 -8.34 11.52
CA GLN A 78 0.29 -7.23 10.84
C GLN A 78 -0.52 -7.69 9.61
N VAL A 79 -0.03 -8.69 8.88
CA VAL A 79 -0.76 -9.26 7.74
C VAL A 79 -2.12 -9.84 8.16
N ASP A 80 -2.17 -10.54 9.30
CA ASP A 80 -3.41 -11.12 9.82
C ASP A 80 -4.37 -10.01 10.29
N SER A 81 -3.85 -9.01 11.02
CA SER A 81 -4.63 -7.86 11.48
C SER A 81 -5.27 -7.07 10.33
N ILE A 82 -4.51 -6.82 9.25
CA ILE A 82 -5.05 -6.15 8.06
C ILE A 82 -6.06 -7.03 7.35
N THR A 83 -5.79 -8.33 7.22
CA THR A 83 -6.72 -9.27 6.58
C THR A 83 -8.06 -9.31 7.30
N GLU A 84 -8.05 -9.35 8.64
CA GLU A 84 -9.27 -9.25 9.45
C GLU A 84 -9.98 -7.92 9.23
N PHE A 85 -9.24 -6.81 9.23
CA PHE A 85 -9.81 -5.48 8.98
C PHE A 85 -10.50 -5.37 7.62
N LEU A 86 -9.89 -5.89 6.55
CA LEU A 86 -10.49 -5.92 5.22
C LEU A 86 -11.77 -6.77 5.19
N ALA A 87 -11.75 -7.96 5.81
CA ALA A 87 -12.92 -8.83 5.90
C ALA A 87 -14.09 -8.16 6.64
N ARG A 88 -13.81 -7.41 7.71
CA ARG A 88 -14.82 -6.73 8.52
C ARG A 88 -15.39 -5.47 7.85
N THR A 89 -14.61 -4.80 7.02
CA THR A 89 -15.01 -3.54 6.37
C THR A 89 -15.53 -3.71 4.96
N GLY A 90 -15.20 -4.82 4.28
CA GLY A 90 -15.51 -5.01 2.87
C GLY A 90 -14.64 -4.19 1.92
N ARG A 91 -13.58 -3.55 2.42
CA ARG A 91 -12.64 -2.76 1.61
C ARG A 91 -11.79 -3.65 0.73
N ARG A 92 -11.46 -3.15 -0.47
CA ARG A 92 -10.39 -3.75 -1.29
C ARG A 92 -9.04 -3.34 -0.70
N GLY A 93 -8.19 -4.33 -0.43
CA GLY A 93 -6.88 -4.11 0.17
C GLY A 93 -5.76 -4.03 -0.88
N TYR A 94 -4.80 -3.14 -0.66
CA TYR A 94 -3.55 -3.12 -1.42
C TYR A 94 -2.33 -2.95 -0.50
N LEU A 95 -1.20 -3.48 -0.92
CA LEU A 95 0.11 -3.11 -0.42
C LEU A 95 0.78 -2.20 -1.45
N ALA A 96 0.98 -0.94 -1.08
CA ALA A 96 1.80 0.00 -1.81
C ALA A 96 3.28 -0.19 -1.41
N VAL A 97 4.16 -0.43 -2.38
CA VAL A 97 5.59 -0.60 -2.13
C VAL A 97 6.42 0.31 -3.01
N GLU A 98 7.31 1.10 -2.39
CA GLU A 98 8.39 1.81 -3.07
C GLU A 98 9.72 1.05 -2.91
N PHE A 99 10.24 0.54 -4.02
CA PHE A 99 11.60 0.02 -4.12
C PHE A 99 12.56 1.17 -4.44
N ARG A 100 13.38 1.55 -3.45
CA ARG A 100 14.35 2.64 -3.58
C ARG A 100 15.61 2.17 -4.30
N GLY A 101 15.83 2.69 -5.51
CA GLY A 101 16.90 2.25 -6.41
C GLY A 101 18.32 2.59 -5.95
N GLY A 102 18.48 3.62 -5.09
CA GLY A 102 19.78 4.11 -4.64
C GLY A 102 20.38 5.15 -5.59
N SER A 103 21.70 5.41 -5.47
CA SER A 103 22.35 6.46 -6.24
C SER A 103 22.27 6.17 -7.75
N GLY A 104 21.75 7.12 -8.52
CA GLY A 104 21.66 7.03 -9.98
C GLY A 104 20.58 6.09 -10.53
N ARG A 105 19.75 5.47 -9.68
CA ARG A 105 18.64 4.60 -10.11
C ARG A 105 17.29 5.17 -9.65
N PRO A 106 16.27 5.22 -10.52
CA PRO A 106 14.95 5.73 -10.13
C PRO A 106 14.31 4.81 -9.08
N ASN A 107 13.49 5.41 -8.21
CA ASN A 107 12.60 4.64 -7.35
C ASN A 107 11.43 4.11 -8.19
N GLU A 108 11.01 2.90 -7.89
CA GLU A 108 9.87 2.25 -8.55
C GLU A 108 8.82 1.94 -7.49
N ALA A 109 7.55 2.17 -7.80
CA ALA A 109 6.48 1.87 -6.86
C ALA A 109 5.32 1.13 -7.52
N PHE A 110 4.65 0.31 -6.71
CA PHE A 110 3.60 -0.60 -7.17
C PHE A 110 2.49 -0.69 -6.13
N LEU A 111 1.28 -0.98 -6.57
CA LEU A 111 0.16 -1.45 -5.75
C LEU A 111 -0.07 -2.93 -6.05
N LEU A 112 0.12 -3.79 -5.05
CA LEU A 112 -0.17 -5.21 -5.17
C LEU A 112 -1.46 -5.54 -4.40
N PRO A 113 -2.45 -6.22 -5.02
CA PRO A 113 -3.67 -6.61 -4.33
C PRO A 113 -3.40 -7.45 -3.08
N TRP A 114 -4.15 -7.21 -2.01
CA TRP A 114 -3.91 -7.86 -0.72
C TRP A 114 -4.02 -9.39 -0.77
N GLN A 115 -4.82 -9.93 -1.70
CA GLN A 115 -4.94 -11.37 -1.92
C GLN A 115 -3.59 -12.01 -2.25
N ALA A 116 -2.77 -11.35 -3.07
CA ALA A 116 -1.42 -11.82 -3.38
C ALA A 116 -0.49 -11.78 -2.15
N ILE A 117 -0.69 -10.81 -1.26
CA ILE A 117 0.04 -10.71 0.01
C ILE A 117 -0.29 -11.90 0.93
N THR A 118 -1.58 -12.22 1.08
CA THR A 118 -2.00 -13.37 1.90
C THR A 118 -1.52 -14.70 1.34
N ALA A 119 -1.55 -14.88 0.01
CA ALA A 119 -1.03 -16.08 -0.64
C ALA A 119 0.49 -16.21 -0.45
N GLY A 120 1.24 -15.11 -0.59
CA GLY A 120 2.67 -15.07 -0.31
C GLY A 120 3.00 -15.37 1.14
N PHE A 121 2.25 -14.78 2.09
CA PHE A 121 2.50 -14.95 3.52
C PHE A 121 2.36 -16.41 3.98
N ALA A 122 1.43 -17.15 3.40
CA ALA A 122 1.24 -18.57 3.68
C ALA A 122 2.31 -19.49 3.07
N SER A 123 3.07 -19.02 2.06
CA SER A 123 3.87 -19.90 1.20
C SER A 123 5.36 -19.56 1.16
N CYS A 124 5.77 -18.32 1.44
CA CYS A 124 7.15 -17.88 1.27
C CYS A 124 7.57 -16.85 2.33
N PRO A 125 8.90 -16.66 2.55
CA PRO A 125 9.40 -15.70 3.54
C PRO A 125 9.23 -14.22 3.12
N GLY A 126 8.82 -13.97 1.87
CA GLY A 126 8.66 -12.62 1.34
C GLY A 126 8.43 -12.58 -0.16
N ILE A 127 7.94 -11.43 -0.65
CA ILE A 127 7.54 -11.19 -2.05
C ILE A 127 8.62 -10.37 -2.75
N GLY A 128 9.14 -10.89 -3.86
CA GLY A 128 10.14 -10.23 -4.70
C GLY A 128 9.52 -9.16 -5.60
N LYS A 129 10.34 -8.18 -6.03
CA LYS A 129 9.92 -7.08 -6.91
C LYS A 129 9.26 -7.60 -8.19
N GLU A 130 9.77 -8.68 -8.78
CA GLU A 130 9.21 -9.29 -9.99
C GLU A 130 7.71 -9.63 -9.83
N GLN A 131 7.30 -10.09 -8.65
CA GLN A 131 5.88 -10.37 -8.36
C GLN A 131 5.05 -9.07 -8.20
N PHE A 132 5.68 -7.95 -7.83
CA PHE A 132 5.00 -6.65 -7.83
C PHE A 132 4.79 -6.09 -9.24
N GLU A 133 5.53 -6.58 -10.24
CA GLU A 133 5.34 -6.19 -11.64
C GLU A 133 4.03 -6.76 -12.23
N GLU A 134 3.45 -7.78 -11.58
CA GLU A 134 2.09 -8.28 -11.86
C GLU A 134 0.99 -7.39 -11.25
N GLY A 135 1.37 -6.47 -10.36
CA GLY A 135 0.49 -5.48 -9.76
C GLY A 135 0.35 -4.21 -10.62
N ILE A 136 -0.21 -3.16 -10.02
CA ILE A 136 -0.38 -1.87 -10.69
C ILE A 136 0.87 -1.05 -10.48
N ARG A 137 1.57 -0.70 -11.56
CA ARG A 137 2.75 0.17 -11.50
C ARG A 137 2.37 1.63 -11.33
N LEU A 138 2.94 2.29 -10.33
CA LEU A 138 2.85 3.74 -10.17
C LEU A 138 3.91 4.42 -11.03
N VAL A 139 3.50 5.43 -11.79
CA VAL A 139 4.41 6.15 -12.68
C VAL A 139 5.08 7.27 -11.91
N ARG A 140 6.42 7.30 -11.93
CA ARG A 140 7.18 8.35 -11.26
C ARG A 140 6.95 9.69 -11.96
N SER A 141 6.63 10.74 -11.19
CA SER A 141 6.47 12.11 -11.68
C SER A 141 7.44 13.06 -10.95
N LYS A 142 7.47 14.34 -11.35
CA LYS A 142 8.28 15.37 -10.68
C LYS A 142 7.82 15.61 -9.23
N SER A 143 6.54 15.41 -8.94
CA SER A 143 5.90 15.70 -7.65
C SER A 143 5.64 14.45 -6.80
N GLY A 144 5.99 13.26 -7.28
CA GLY A 144 5.77 11.99 -6.56
C GLY A 144 5.44 10.87 -7.54
N TYR A 145 4.21 10.37 -7.46
CA TYR A 145 3.70 9.28 -8.28
C TYR A 145 2.36 9.65 -8.91
N THR A 146 2.05 9.05 -10.05
CA THR A 146 0.73 9.09 -10.69
C THR A 146 0.22 7.67 -10.91
N LEU A 147 -1.10 7.53 -10.89
CA LEU A 147 -1.82 6.27 -11.06
C LEU A 147 -2.65 6.36 -12.34
N PRO A 148 -2.27 5.62 -13.40
CA PRO A 148 -2.98 5.70 -14.68
C PRO A 148 -4.35 4.99 -14.64
N GLU A 149 -4.46 3.90 -13.89
CA GLU A 149 -5.66 3.07 -13.78
C GLU A 149 -5.66 2.31 -12.44
N LEU A 150 -6.85 2.03 -11.90
CA LEU A 150 -7.07 1.34 -10.61
C LEU A 150 -8.26 0.37 -10.65
#